data_AF-A0A817ME87-F1
#
_entry.id   AF-A0A817ME87-F1
#
_cell.length_a   1.000
_cell.length_b   1.000
_cell.length_c   1.000
_cell.angle_alpha   90.00
_cell.angle_beta   90.00
_cell.angle_gamma   90.00
#
_symmetry.space_group_name_H-M   'P 1'
#
loop_
_entity.id
_entity.type
_entity.pdbx_description
1 polymer ?
#
loop_
_entity_poly.entity_id
_entity_poly.type
_entity_poly.pdbx_seq_one_letter_code
_entity_poly.pdbx_strand_id
1 'polypeptide(L)'
;MKYPSEGSEGFHKFFTEVYDTISEKGHFDIKSTYEILRAQSTKLKILREQKLKLLHLIDDFEFFDILDESDEILCHGKELNYTLESAKPLDGGQIRWEIPFLLFKTIFAENKFDESLKTASQRDDCPIIFQENYKPISGIGGGSPLTRFVKYEYFVQKIMPYLSQKLCELLLSRFRQKITNIIDEKGENYGSYEDFIQGKCFEKEDKIIKLLKAKSQDMLNSFLLAKAWLHHEILCHVMSYRYRVEYGLSEKREKEIVISFRGKDLPSENSEFSRPDIMIGFTILSYLYRGLDFKQVKHGLLKLKNDPKQNRDSLLQKWVQENKKWIDEIIEEKEEFPEWLILRLP
;
A
#
# COMPACT_ATOMS: atom_id res chain seq x y z
N MET A 1 -18.60 -29.82 -16.51
CA MET A 1 -18.01 -28.83 -17.43
C MET A 1 -16.61 -29.30 -17.80
N LYS A 2 -16.37 -29.60 -19.09
CA LYS A 2 -15.03 -29.91 -19.61
C LYS A 2 -14.40 -28.58 -20.02
N TYR A 3 -13.22 -28.27 -19.48
CA TYR A 3 -12.39 -27.18 -19.98
C TYR A 3 -12.13 -27.38 -21.48
N PRO A 4 -12.14 -26.32 -22.32
CA PRO A 4 -11.78 -26.48 -23.71
C PRO A 4 -10.27 -26.78 -23.80
N SER A 5 -9.94 -27.97 -24.31
CA SER A 5 -8.59 -28.47 -24.57
C SER A 5 -7.88 -27.79 -25.76
N GLU A 6 -8.47 -26.73 -26.31
CA GLU A 6 -7.99 -26.09 -27.55
C GLU A 6 -6.63 -25.38 -27.39
N GLY A 7 -6.26 -24.97 -26.18
CA GLY A 7 -4.97 -24.34 -25.91
C GLY A 7 -3.77 -25.29 -26.07
N SER A 8 -3.95 -26.59 -25.77
CA SER A 8 -2.86 -27.58 -25.90
C SER A 8 -2.65 -28.04 -27.33
N GLU A 9 -3.71 -28.12 -28.14
CA GLU A 9 -3.61 -28.51 -29.56
C GLU A 9 -2.88 -27.45 -30.40
N GLY A 10 -3.17 -26.16 -30.16
CA GLY A 10 -2.47 -25.06 -30.83
C GLY A 10 -0.97 -25.02 -30.49
N PHE A 11 -0.63 -25.30 -29.22
CA PHE A 11 0.75 -25.36 -28.76
C PHE A 11 1.50 -26.57 -29.35
N HIS A 12 0.86 -27.73 -29.42
CA HIS A 12 1.48 -28.91 -30.01
C HIS A 12 1.73 -28.71 -31.51
N LYS A 13 0.73 -28.19 -32.24
CA LYS A 13 0.85 -27.86 -33.65
C LYS A 13 1.97 -26.85 -33.92
N PHE A 14 2.13 -25.84 -33.04
CA PHE A 14 3.24 -24.88 -33.12
C PHE A 14 4.61 -25.57 -33.00
N PHE A 15 4.79 -26.45 -32.03
CA PHE A 15 6.05 -27.18 -31.87
C PHE A 15 6.33 -28.12 -33.03
N THR A 16 5.29 -28.78 -33.59
CA THR A 16 5.44 -29.64 -34.77
C THR A 16 5.84 -28.85 -36.00
N GLU A 17 5.16 -27.73 -36.31
CA GLU A 17 5.51 -26.88 -37.46
C GLU A 17 6.92 -26.30 -37.35
N VAL A 18 7.32 -25.88 -36.14
CA VAL A 18 8.67 -25.39 -35.87
C VAL A 18 9.70 -26.51 -36.03
N TYR A 19 9.42 -27.70 -35.50
CA TYR A 19 10.32 -28.85 -35.60
C TYR A 19 10.49 -29.36 -37.03
N ASP A 20 9.41 -29.42 -37.81
CA ASP A 20 9.43 -29.85 -39.22
C ASP A 20 10.20 -28.84 -40.08
N THR A 21 9.94 -27.53 -39.89
CA THR A 21 10.66 -26.46 -40.59
C THR A 21 12.16 -26.42 -40.22
N ILE A 22 12.50 -26.78 -38.99
CA ILE A 22 13.89 -26.89 -38.51
C ILE A 22 14.57 -28.13 -39.10
N SER A 23 13.85 -29.25 -39.23
CA SER A 23 14.38 -30.52 -39.73
C SER A 23 14.72 -30.47 -41.23
N GLU A 24 13.98 -29.70 -42.04
CA GLU A 24 14.24 -29.52 -43.47
C GLU A 24 15.51 -28.71 -43.79
N LYS A 25 15.98 -27.83 -42.88
CA LYS A 25 17.08 -26.87 -43.15
C LYS A 25 18.46 -27.30 -42.67
N GLY A 26 18.60 -28.51 -42.14
CA GLY A 26 19.89 -29.20 -41.98
C GLY A 26 20.85 -28.71 -40.89
N HIS A 27 20.70 -27.50 -40.31
CA HIS A 27 21.56 -27.03 -39.21
C HIS A 27 20.83 -26.13 -38.18
N PHE A 28 21.07 -26.42 -36.88
CA PHE A 28 20.67 -25.61 -35.73
C PHE A 28 21.59 -24.38 -35.58
N ASP A 29 21.11 -23.19 -35.93
CA ASP A 29 21.68 -21.93 -35.44
C ASP A 29 20.54 -21.10 -34.81
N ILE A 30 20.82 -20.51 -33.65
CA ILE A 30 19.96 -19.59 -32.89
C ILE A 30 19.37 -18.51 -33.81
N LYS A 31 20.12 -18.09 -34.84
CA LYS A 31 19.67 -17.12 -35.84
C LYS A 31 18.44 -17.61 -36.63
N SER A 32 18.44 -18.86 -37.08
CA SER A 32 17.33 -19.45 -37.84
C SER A 32 16.07 -19.58 -36.99
N THR A 33 16.21 -20.01 -35.73
CA THR A 33 15.11 -20.09 -34.76
C THR A 33 14.54 -18.71 -34.46
N TYR A 34 15.40 -17.70 -34.28
CA TYR A 34 14.98 -16.31 -34.07
C TYR A 34 14.17 -15.76 -35.26
N GLU A 35 14.60 -16.02 -36.50
CA GLU A 35 13.90 -15.55 -37.69
C GLU A 35 12.50 -16.17 -37.84
N ILE A 36 12.36 -17.47 -37.54
CA ILE A 36 11.06 -18.17 -37.53
C ILE A 36 10.14 -17.58 -36.45
N LEU A 37 10.64 -17.42 -35.22
CA LEU A 37 9.88 -16.84 -34.11
C LEU A 37 9.48 -15.39 -34.41
N ARG A 38 10.35 -14.60 -35.03
CA ARG A 38 10.09 -13.21 -35.42
C ARG A 38 9.03 -13.13 -36.53
N ALA A 39 9.11 -13.98 -37.55
CA ALA A 39 8.13 -14.02 -38.63
C ALA A 39 6.74 -14.40 -38.10
N GLN A 40 6.66 -15.42 -37.23
CA GLN A 40 5.39 -15.83 -36.62
C GLN A 40 4.85 -14.78 -35.64
N SER A 41 5.70 -14.14 -34.82
CA SER A 41 5.29 -13.02 -33.96
C SER A 41 4.73 -11.84 -34.77
N THR A 42 5.36 -11.52 -35.91
CA THR A 42 4.87 -10.49 -36.83
C THR A 42 3.53 -10.88 -37.45
N LYS A 43 3.37 -12.14 -37.87
CA LYS A 43 2.11 -12.69 -38.38
C LYS A 43 1.00 -12.62 -37.32
N LEU A 44 1.30 -12.99 -36.07
CA LEU A 44 0.37 -12.90 -34.94
C LEU A 44 0.00 -11.46 -34.61
N LYS A 45 0.94 -10.52 -34.71
CA LYS A 45 0.69 -9.08 -34.54
C LYS A 45 -0.28 -8.56 -35.61
N ILE A 46 -0.06 -8.90 -36.88
CA ILE A 46 -0.95 -8.54 -37.98
C ILE A 46 -2.35 -9.16 -37.77
N LEU A 47 -2.41 -10.43 -37.37
CA LEU A 47 -3.67 -11.12 -37.06
C LEU A 47 -4.42 -10.46 -35.90
N ARG A 48 -3.69 -10.03 -34.86
CA ARG A 48 -4.24 -9.26 -33.74
C ARG A 48 -4.77 -7.91 -34.20
N GLU A 49 -4.03 -7.17 -35.02
CA GLU A 49 -4.47 -5.89 -35.57
C GLU A 49 -5.72 -6.06 -36.45
N GLN A 50 -5.80 -7.13 -37.26
CA GLN A 50 -6.99 -7.47 -38.03
C GLN A 50 -8.19 -7.83 -37.13
N LYS A 51 -7.97 -8.64 -36.08
CA LYS A 51 -9.00 -8.98 -35.09
C LYS A 51 -9.49 -7.77 -34.29
N LEU A 52 -8.59 -6.85 -33.94
CA LEU A 52 -8.95 -5.59 -33.28
C LEU A 52 -9.76 -4.68 -34.20
N LYS A 53 -9.41 -4.62 -35.51
CA LYS A 53 -10.24 -3.94 -36.50
C LYS A 53 -11.64 -4.55 -36.63
N LEU A 54 -11.76 -5.87 -36.54
CA LEU A 54 -13.06 -6.56 -36.49
C LEU A 54 -13.82 -6.25 -35.19
N LEU A 55 -13.13 -6.07 -34.07
CA LEU A 55 -13.75 -5.69 -32.80
C LEU A 55 -14.41 -4.30 -32.87
N HIS A 56 -13.78 -3.35 -33.57
CA HIS A 56 -14.37 -2.03 -33.81
C HIS A 56 -15.58 -2.06 -34.74
N LEU A 57 -15.71 -3.09 -35.58
CA LEU A 57 -16.91 -3.31 -36.40
C LEU A 57 -18.06 -3.91 -35.59
N ILE A 58 -17.83 -4.42 -34.36
CA ILE A 58 -18.88 -4.92 -33.47
C ILE A 58 -19.77 -3.76 -32.99
N ASP A 59 -19.21 -2.56 -32.84
CA ASP A 59 -19.95 -1.34 -32.47
C ASP A 59 -21.03 -0.96 -33.52
N ASP A 60 -20.92 -1.46 -34.75
CA ASP A 60 -21.89 -1.25 -35.83
C ASP A 60 -23.06 -2.26 -35.79
N PHE A 61 -22.97 -3.32 -34.97
CA PHE A 61 -24.04 -4.30 -34.80
C PHE A 61 -24.92 -3.92 -33.60
N GLU A 62 -26.23 -4.14 -33.72
CA GLU A 62 -27.08 -4.19 -32.53
C GLU A 62 -26.75 -5.46 -31.73
N PHE A 63 -25.93 -5.32 -30.69
CA PHE A 63 -25.63 -6.39 -29.75
C PHE A 63 -26.17 -6.06 -28.37
N PHE A 64 -26.34 -7.11 -27.56
CA PHE A 64 -26.65 -7.00 -26.14
C PHE A 64 -25.58 -7.76 -25.36
N ASP A 65 -24.89 -7.07 -24.47
CA ASP A 65 -23.88 -7.70 -23.62
C ASP A 65 -24.57 -8.60 -22.57
N ILE A 66 -24.22 -9.89 -22.58
CA ILE A 66 -24.68 -10.85 -21.57
C ILE A 66 -23.50 -11.11 -20.63
N LEU A 67 -23.67 -10.74 -19.36
CA LEU A 67 -22.73 -11.04 -18.29
C LEU A 67 -22.94 -12.49 -17.82
N ASP A 68 -22.08 -13.39 -18.30
CA ASP A 68 -21.96 -14.75 -17.77
C ASP A 68 -21.22 -14.73 -16.42
N GLU A 69 -21.55 -15.62 -15.49
CA GLU A 69 -21.00 -15.68 -14.11
C GLU A 69 -21.27 -14.40 -13.26
N SER A 70 -22.44 -13.79 -13.47
CA SER A 70 -22.84 -12.56 -12.76
C SER A 70 -22.91 -12.70 -11.24
N ASP A 71 -23.14 -13.90 -10.70
CA ASP A 71 -23.17 -14.18 -9.27
C ASP A 71 -21.77 -14.22 -8.64
N GLU A 72 -20.73 -14.63 -9.37
CA GLU A 72 -19.35 -14.52 -8.92
C GLU A 72 -18.79 -13.10 -9.09
N ILE A 73 -19.17 -12.41 -10.18
CA ILE A 73 -18.70 -11.06 -10.53
C ILE A 73 -19.39 -9.99 -9.67
N LEU A 74 -20.69 -10.11 -9.46
CA LEU A 74 -21.53 -9.20 -8.66
C LEU A 74 -21.78 -9.76 -7.25
N CYS A 75 -20.92 -10.67 -6.78
CA CYS A 75 -21.06 -11.22 -5.44
C CYS A 75 -20.95 -10.11 -4.39
N HIS A 76 -21.69 -10.24 -3.30
CA HIS A 76 -21.56 -9.36 -2.14
C HIS A 76 -20.07 -9.24 -1.73
N GLY A 77 -19.59 -8.01 -1.59
CA GLY A 77 -18.21 -7.70 -1.18
C GLY A 77 -17.21 -7.53 -2.34
N LYS A 78 -17.62 -7.71 -3.60
CA LYS A 78 -16.85 -7.28 -4.77
C LYS A 78 -17.48 -6.05 -5.39
N GLU A 79 -16.65 -5.06 -5.71
CA GLU A 79 -17.04 -3.86 -6.44
C GLU A 79 -16.29 -3.85 -7.77
N LEU A 80 -17.01 -3.58 -8.85
CA LEU A 80 -16.42 -3.52 -10.18
C LEU A 80 -16.16 -2.06 -10.54
N ASN A 81 -14.89 -1.68 -10.49
CA ASN A 81 -14.44 -0.30 -10.69
C ASN A 81 -13.96 -0.11 -12.13
N TYR A 82 -14.76 0.57 -12.94
CA TYR A 82 -14.34 1.05 -14.27
C TYR A 82 -13.71 2.43 -14.14
N THR A 83 -12.42 2.54 -14.42
CA THR A 83 -11.75 3.84 -14.47
C THR A 83 -12.14 4.57 -15.74
N LEU A 84 -12.89 5.66 -15.58
CA LEU A 84 -13.14 6.63 -16.65
C LEU A 84 -12.19 7.82 -16.47
N GLU A 85 -11.78 8.42 -17.58
CA GLU A 85 -10.85 9.55 -17.63
C GLU A 85 -9.38 9.25 -17.24
N SER A 86 -8.57 10.29 -17.25
CA SER A 86 -7.16 10.26 -16.84
C SER A 86 -7.02 10.11 -15.33
N ALA A 87 -6.03 9.31 -14.90
CA ALA A 87 -5.70 9.13 -13.50
C ALA A 87 -5.36 10.47 -12.81
N LYS A 88 -5.99 10.73 -11.65
CA LYS A 88 -5.77 11.91 -10.80
C LYS A 88 -5.20 11.46 -9.45
N PRO A 89 -4.40 12.31 -8.78
CA PRO A 89 -3.95 12.01 -7.43
C PRO A 89 -5.15 11.92 -6.47
N LEU A 90 -5.06 11.05 -5.47
CA LEU A 90 -6.05 10.97 -4.39
C LEU A 90 -6.11 12.30 -3.63
N ASP A 91 -7.31 12.68 -3.21
CA ASP A 91 -7.49 13.85 -2.35
C ASP A 91 -6.68 13.71 -1.04
N GLY A 92 -6.07 14.79 -0.59
CA GLY A 92 -5.09 14.79 0.51
C GLY A 92 -3.69 14.29 0.13
N GLY A 93 -3.48 13.72 -1.06
CA GLY A 93 -2.17 13.41 -1.64
C GLY A 93 -1.20 12.71 -0.68
N GLN A 94 -0.03 13.31 -0.47
CA GLN A 94 1.01 12.78 0.42
C GLN A 94 0.57 12.70 1.88
N ILE A 95 -0.27 13.64 2.34
CA ILE A 95 -0.74 13.68 3.74
C ILE A 95 -1.54 12.42 4.07
N ARG A 96 -2.27 11.86 3.09
CA ARG A 96 -3.02 10.61 3.25
C ARG A 96 -2.14 9.40 3.57
N TRP A 97 -0.89 9.40 3.12
CA TRP A 97 0.11 8.40 3.52
C TRP A 97 0.77 8.76 4.85
N GLU A 98 1.08 10.05 5.04
CA GLU A 98 1.82 10.52 6.20
C GLU A 98 1.10 10.27 7.53
N ILE A 99 -0.21 10.52 7.60
CA ILE A 99 -0.99 10.34 8.84
C ILE A 99 -0.92 8.90 9.37
N PRO A 100 -1.24 7.85 8.59
CA PRO A 100 -1.08 6.48 9.06
C PRO A 100 0.38 6.11 9.33
N PHE A 101 1.35 6.64 8.57
CA PHE A 101 2.76 6.46 8.89
C PHE A 101 3.13 7.00 10.28
N LEU A 102 2.66 8.20 10.65
CA LEU A 102 2.89 8.77 11.97
C LEU A 102 2.22 7.94 13.07
N LEU A 103 0.99 7.47 12.85
CA LEU A 103 0.28 6.60 13.79
C LEU A 103 1.03 5.29 14.02
N PHE A 104 1.43 4.59 12.95
CA PHE A 104 2.20 3.35 13.08
C PHE A 104 3.59 3.58 13.66
N LYS A 105 4.24 4.71 13.36
CA LYS A 105 5.50 5.09 14.01
C LYS A 105 5.31 5.23 15.52
N THR A 106 4.28 5.92 15.98
CA THR A 106 3.98 6.03 17.42
C THR A 106 3.67 4.67 18.03
N ILE A 107 2.96 3.79 17.33
CA ILE A 107 2.61 2.45 17.82
C ILE A 107 3.85 1.55 17.96
N PHE A 108 4.73 1.51 16.95
CA PHE A 108 5.80 0.52 16.87
C PHE A 108 7.19 1.04 17.26
N ALA A 109 7.41 2.35 17.30
CA ALA A 109 8.72 2.94 17.61
C ALA A 109 8.81 3.59 19.00
N GLU A 110 7.69 3.81 19.69
CA GLU A 110 7.70 4.34 21.07
C GLU A 110 7.67 3.19 22.09
N ASN A 111 8.80 2.93 22.77
CA ASN A 111 8.94 1.83 23.74
C ASN A 111 7.82 1.78 24.81
N LYS A 112 7.35 2.95 25.27
CA LYS A 112 6.26 3.03 26.27
C LYS A 112 4.94 2.46 25.75
N PHE A 113 4.69 2.60 24.46
CA PHE A 113 3.47 2.11 23.83
C PHE A 113 3.54 0.59 23.64
N ASP A 114 4.71 0.08 23.25
CA ASP A 114 4.96 -1.35 23.10
C ASP A 114 4.72 -2.13 24.40
N GLU A 115 5.27 -1.65 25.52
CA GLU A 115 5.03 -2.24 26.86
C GLU A 115 3.53 -2.23 27.23
N SER A 116 2.81 -1.18 26.85
CA SER A 116 1.37 -1.06 27.10
C SER A 116 0.58 -2.10 26.30
N LEU A 117 0.92 -2.32 25.02
CA LEU A 117 0.31 -3.35 24.17
C LEU A 117 0.63 -4.77 24.67
N LYS A 118 1.88 -5.01 25.06
CA LYS A 118 2.32 -6.29 25.63
C LYS A 118 1.56 -6.60 26.92
N THR A 119 1.45 -5.63 27.82
CA THR A 119 0.65 -5.76 29.06
C THR A 119 -0.82 -6.02 28.75
N ALA A 120 -1.38 -5.30 27.76
CA ALA A 120 -2.77 -5.49 27.34
C ALA A 120 -3.03 -6.90 26.80
N SER A 121 -2.07 -7.50 26.09
CA SER A 121 -2.20 -8.84 25.51
C SER A 121 -2.25 -9.97 26.56
N GLN A 122 -1.72 -9.71 27.76
CA GLN A 122 -1.67 -10.67 28.87
C GLN A 122 -2.90 -10.62 29.78
N ARG A 123 -3.82 -9.68 29.57
CA ARG A 123 -5.05 -9.59 30.33
C ARG A 123 -5.98 -10.74 29.99
N ASP A 124 -6.75 -11.24 30.97
CA ASP A 124 -7.75 -12.30 30.78
C ASP A 124 -8.75 -11.98 29.65
N ASP A 125 -9.05 -10.69 29.50
CA ASP A 125 -10.03 -10.19 28.57
C ASP A 125 -9.46 -9.95 27.15
N CYS A 126 -8.16 -10.20 26.95
CA CYS A 126 -7.39 -10.16 25.70
C CYS A 126 -7.82 -9.06 24.70
N PRO A 127 -7.73 -7.77 25.07
CA PRO A 127 -8.10 -6.67 24.18
C PRO A 127 -7.19 -6.50 22.95
N ILE A 128 -5.97 -7.06 23.00
CA ILE A 128 -4.92 -6.94 21.99
C ILE A 128 -4.25 -8.30 21.81
N ILE A 129 -3.97 -8.69 20.56
CA ILE A 129 -3.02 -9.76 20.25
C ILE A 129 -1.68 -9.10 19.95
N PHE A 130 -0.61 -9.54 20.60
CA PHE A 130 0.72 -8.98 20.42
C PHE A 130 1.75 -10.11 20.29
N GLN A 131 2.49 -10.13 19.18
CA GLN A 131 3.57 -11.08 18.94
C GLN A 131 4.88 -10.33 18.70
N GLU A 132 5.68 -10.23 19.76
CA GLU A 132 6.94 -9.49 19.80
C GLU A 132 7.94 -9.98 18.73
N ASN A 133 8.15 -11.29 18.66
CA ASN A 133 9.15 -11.90 17.77
C ASN A 133 8.50 -12.48 16.50
N TYR A 134 7.57 -11.75 15.89
CA TYR A 134 6.97 -12.19 14.63
C TYR A 134 8.03 -12.23 13.53
N LYS A 135 8.27 -13.43 12.97
CA LYS A 135 9.16 -13.62 11.82
C LYS A 135 8.33 -13.99 10.59
N PRO A 136 8.34 -13.18 9.52
CA PRO A 136 7.63 -13.53 8.30
C PRO A 136 8.28 -14.77 7.65
N ILE A 137 7.45 -15.60 7.01
CA ILE A 137 7.89 -16.83 6.32
C ILE A 137 8.90 -16.52 5.21
N SER A 138 8.89 -15.31 4.65
CA SER A 138 9.81 -14.90 3.60
C SER A 138 11.28 -14.86 4.03
N GLY A 139 11.60 -14.95 5.32
CA GLY A 139 12.98 -14.88 5.82
C GLY A 139 13.62 -13.49 5.75
N ILE A 140 12.97 -12.54 5.06
CA ILE A 140 13.39 -11.14 4.91
C ILE A 140 13.33 -10.39 6.25
N GLY A 141 12.59 -10.90 7.24
CA GLY A 141 12.58 -10.39 8.62
C GLY A 141 12.06 -8.95 8.73
N GLY A 142 10.74 -8.77 8.90
CA GLY A 142 10.20 -7.50 9.38
C GLY A 142 10.61 -7.24 10.83
N GLY A 143 10.75 -5.97 11.20
CA GLY A 143 11.20 -5.56 12.53
C GLY A 143 10.08 -5.17 13.50
N SER A 144 8.81 -5.15 13.06
CA SER A 144 7.69 -4.71 13.89
C SER A 144 6.91 -5.90 14.48
N PRO A 145 6.46 -5.80 15.75
CA PRO A 145 5.67 -6.84 16.38
C PRO A 145 4.30 -6.97 15.69
N LEU A 146 3.86 -8.20 15.44
CA LEU A 146 2.53 -8.43 14.88
C LEU A 146 1.50 -8.08 15.95
N THR A 147 0.71 -7.05 15.69
CA THR A 147 -0.25 -6.49 16.65
C THR A 147 -1.64 -6.52 16.03
N ARG A 148 -2.63 -7.00 16.78
CA ARG A 148 -4.04 -6.89 16.39
C ARG A 148 -4.92 -6.33 17.48
N PHE A 149 -5.84 -5.44 17.12
CA PHE A 149 -6.83 -4.91 18.03
C PHE A 149 -8.06 -5.82 18.06
N VAL A 150 -8.42 -6.31 19.24
CA VAL A 150 -9.54 -7.24 19.44
C VAL A 150 -10.75 -6.51 20.00
N LYS A 151 -10.55 -5.61 20.97
CA LYS A 151 -11.64 -4.89 21.64
C LYS A 151 -11.68 -3.42 21.28
N TYR A 152 -12.83 -3.00 20.77
CA TYR A 152 -13.08 -1.61 20.39
C TYR A 152 -13.08 -0.67 21.61
N GLU A 153 -13.64 -1.11 22.74
CA GLU A 153 -13.70 -0.30 23.96
C GLU A 153 -12.29 0.04 24.46
N TYR A 154 -11.36 -0.93 24.37
CA TYR A 154 -9.97 -0.71 24.73
C TYR A 154 -9.30 0.31 23.79
N PHE A 155 -9.60 0.24 22.48
CA PHE A 155 -9.13 1.22 21.52
C PHE A 155 -9.59 2.63 21.89
N VAL A 156 -10.89 2.84 22.10
CA VAL A 156 -11.46 4.16 22.41
C VAL A 156 -10.96 4.70 23.76
N GLN A 157 -10.83 3.85 24.78
CA GLN A 157 -10.49 4.30 26.13
C GLN A 157 -8.99 4.47 26.37
N LYS A 158 -8.13 3.71 25.69
CA LYS A 158 -6.69 3.66 25.97
C LYS A 158 -5.82 4.06 24.78
N ILE A 159 -6.15 3.59 23.58
CA ILE A 159 -5.31 3.79 22.39
C ILE A 159 -5.57 5.15 21.75
N MET A 160 -6.83 5.46 21.43
CA MET A 160 -7.22 6.67 20.73
C MET A 160 -6.80 7.96 21.46
N PRO A 161 -6.96 8.11 22.79
CA PRO A 161 -6.57 9.34 23.49
C PRO A 161 -5.06 9.60 23.38
N TYR A 162 -4.25 8.56 23.60
CA TYR A 162 -2.79 8.66 23.51
C TYR A 162 -2.33 9.01 22.10
N LEU A 163 -2.85 8.31 21.08
CA LEU A 163 -2.51 8.58 19.68
C LEU A 163 -2.99 9.96 19.22
N SER A 164 -4.17 10.40 19.66
CA SER A 164 -4.71 11.72 19.35
C SER A 164 -3.82 12.82 19.91
N GLN A 165 -3.38 12.68 21.17
CA GLN A 165 -2.46 13.62 21.80
C GLN A 165 -1.14 13.70 21.02
N LYS A 166 -0.50 12.55 20.77
CA LYS A 166 0.79 12.48 20.07
C LYS A 166 0.73 13.04 18.65
N LEU A 167 -0.29 12.64 17.90
CA LEU A 167 -0.48 13.12 16.54
C LEU A 167 -0.78 14.62 16.53
N CYS A 168 -1.59 15.11 17.47
CA CYS A 168 -1.88 16.53 17.62
C CYS A 168 -0.61 17.35 17.93
N GLU A 169 0.23 16.90 18.86
CA GLU A 169 1.53 17.53 19.18
C GLU A 169 2.42 17.67 17.92
N LEU A 170 2.52 16.60 17.12
CA LEU A 170 3.30 16.58 15.88
C LEU A 170 2.74 17.53 14.82
N LEU A 171 1.42 17.50 14.59
CA LEU A 171 0.77 18.35 13.61
C LEU A 171 0.84 19.83 13.99
N LEU A 172 0.59 20.17 15.26
CA LEU A 172 0.70 21.56 15.72
C LEU A 172 2.13 22.10 15.59
N SER A 173 3.13 21.27 15.92
CA SER A 173 4.54 21.60 15.70
C SER A 173 4.85 21.88 14.22
N ARG A 174 4.38 21.01 13.32
CA ARG A 174 4.54 21.16 11.86
C ARG A 174 3.98 22.49 11.36
N PHE A 175 2.80 22.89 11.84
CA PHE A 175 2.15 24.15 11.43
C PHE A 175 2.56 25.35 12.30
N ARG A 176 3.55 25.20 13.19
CA ARG A 176 4.01 26.25 14.14
C ARG A 176 2.87 26.84 14.97
N GLN A 177 1.84 26.04 15.24
CA GLN A 177 0.63 26.44 15.93
C GLN A 177 0.83 26.25 17.45
N LYS A 178 1.02 27.35 18.18
CA LYS A 178 1.25 27.30 19.65
C LYS A 178 -0.02 27.14 20.47
N ILE A 179 -1.15 27.63 19.95
CA ILE A 179 -2.44 27.58 20.63
C ILE A 179 -3.07 26.22 20.32
N THR A 180 -3.32 25.43 21.37
CA THR A 180 -3.93 24.09 21.32
C THR A 180 -5.45 24.11 21.16
N ASN A 181 -6.07 25.26 21.42
CA ASN A 181 -7.50 25.47 21.22
C ASN A 181 -7.77 26.05 19.84
N ILE A 182 -8.90 25.65 19.27
CA ILE A 182 -9.42 26.18 18.01
C ILE A 182 -10.28 27.37 18.36
N ILE A 183 -9.76 28.56 18.06
CA ILE A 183 -10.37 29.84 18.43
C ILE A 183 -10.55 30.65 17.14
N ASP A 184 -11.70 31.31 16.98
CA ASP A 184 -11.91 32.24 15.87
C ASP A 184 -11.37 33.66 16.15
N GLU A 185 -11.52 34.55 15.17
CA GLU A 185 -11.10 35.94 15.25
C GLU A 185 -11.83 36.73 16.36
N LYS A 186 -12.99 36.25 16.82
CA LYS A 186 -13.79 36.87 17.89
C LYS A 186 -13.45 36.34 19.27
N GLY A 187 -12.57 35.34 19.37
CA GLY A 187 -12.20 34.70 20.62
C GLY A 187 -13.14 33.57 21.05
N GLU A 188 -14.09 33.14 20.21
CA GLU A 188 -14.96 32.00 20.51
C GLU A 188 -14.13 30.70 20.46
N ASN A 189 -14.24 29.87 21.51
CA ASN A 189 -13.53 28.59 21.60
C ASN A 189 -14.41 27.43 21.11
N TYR A 190 -13.87 26.67 20.15
CA TYR A 190 -14.54 25.54 19.50
C TYR A 190 -14.07 24.17 20.01
N GLY A 191 -13.21 24.15 21.03
CA GLY A 191 -12.55 22.95 21.57
C GLY A 191 -11.08 22.89 21.19
N SER A 192 -10.36 21.87 21.65
CA SER A 192 -8.97 21.67 21.26
C SER A 192 -8.84 20.94 19.90
N TYR A 193 -7.66 21.02 19.29
CA TYR A 193 -7.35 20.20 18.11
C TYR A 193 -7.41 18.69 18.42
N GLU A 194 -7.06 18.31 19.66
CA GLU A 194 -7.21 16.92 20.14
C GLU A 194 -8.69 16.52 20.25
N ASP A 195 -9.53 17.39 20.81
CA ASP A 195 -10.98 17.17 20.89
C ASP A 195 -11.60 17.00 19.50
N PHE A 196 -11.13 17.78 18.51
CA PHE A 196 -11.55 17.64 17.13
C PHE A 196 -11.18 16.27 16.54
N ILE A 197 -9.94 15.81 16.72
CA ILE A 197 -9.47 14.49 16.26
C ILE A 197 -10.27 13.36 16.91
N GLN A 198 -10.62 13.50 18.19
CA GLN A 198 -11.42 12.53 18.94
C GLN A 198 -12.93 12.59 18.64
N GLY A 199 -13.37 13.55 17.81
CA GLY A 199 -14.77 13.74 17.45
C GLY A 199 -15.65 14.37 18.52
N LYS A 200 -15.05 14.99 19.56
CA LYS A 200 -15.79 15.66 20.64
C LYS A 200 -16.40 17.01 20.22
N CYS A 201 -15.97 17.57 19.09
CA CYS A 201 -16.41 18.88 18.59
C CYS A 201 -17.53 18.82 17.53
N PHE A 202 -18.36 17.76 17.51
CA PHE A 202 -19.33 17.49 16.44
C PHE A 202 -20.26 18.68 16.11
N GLU A 203 -20.86 19.32 17.12
CA GLU A 203 -21.81 20.43 16.92
C GLU A 203 -21.17 21.67 16.24
N LYS A 204 -19.86 21.79 16.31
CA LYS A 204 -19.07 22.96 15.88
C LYS A 204 -18.20 22.65 14.65
N GLU A 205 -18.35 21.46 14.09
CA GLU A 205 -17.44 20.91 13.08
C GLU A 205 -17.38 21.75 11.81
N ASP A 206 -18.53 22.21 11.29
CA ASP A 206 -18.57 23.07 10.10
C ASP A 206 -17.77 24.37 10.28
N LYS A 207 -17.80 24.95 11.47
CA LYS A 207 -17.04 26.16 11.80
C LYS A 207 -15.54 25.83 11.90
N ILE A 208 -15.18 24.74 12.55
CA ILE A 208 -13.79 24.28 12.68
C ILE A 208 -13.18 24.01 11.30
N ILE A 209 -13.90 23.31 10.41
CA ILE A 209 -13.46 23.03 9.04
C ILE A 209 -13.17 24.33 8.29
N LYS A 210 -14.05 25.35 8.41
CA LYS A 210 -13.81 26.67 7.81
C LYS A 210 -12.56 27.35 8.37
N LEU A 211 -12.34 27.30 9.68
CA LEU A 211 -11.15 27.87 10.32
C LEU A 211 -9.85 27.16 9.89
N LEU A 212 -9.86 25.84 9.83
CA LEU A 212 -8.70 25.06 9.36
C LEU A 212 -8.41 25.35 7.88
N LYS A 213 -9.45 25.40 7.05
CA LYS A 213 -9.33 25.76 5.63
C LYS A 213 -8.75 27.15 5.43
N ALA A 214 -9.16 28.11 6.25
CA ALA A 214 -8.64 29.47 6.23
C ALA A 214 -7.15 29.55 6.61
N LYS A 215 -6.67 28.64 7.48
CA LYS A 215 -5.24 28.53 7.82
C LYS A 215 -4.43 27.93 6.67
N SER A 216 -4.81 26.75 6.16
CA SER A 216 -4.27 26.16 4.94
C SER A 216 -5.01 24.87 4.55
N GLN A 217 -4.97 24.51 3.26
CA GLN A 217 -5.52 23.24 2.79
C GLN A 217 -4.79 22.03 3.40
N ASP A 218 -3.47 22.12 3.59
CA ASP A 218 -2.67 21.05 4.21
C ASP A 218 -3.08 20.81 5.66
N MET A 219 -3.29 21.88 6.44
CA MET A 219 -3.73 21.76 7.82
C MET A 219 -5.12 21.14 7.91
N LEU A 220 -6.04 21.58 7.06
CA LEU A 220 -7.37 20.96 6.97
C LEU A 220 -7.26 19.46 6.67
N ASN A 221 -6.51 19.09 5.63
CA ASN A 221 -6.33 17.70 5.23
C ASN A 221 -5.69 16.87 6.35
N SER A 222 -4.65 17.38 7.02
CA SER A 222 -3.98 16.67 8.13
C SER A 222 -4.93 16.37 9.29
N PHE A 223 -5.73 17.34 9.73
CA PHE A 223 -6.64 17.15 10.86
C PHE A 223 -7.88 16.33 10.49
N LEU A 224 -8.41 16.47 9.27
CA LEU A 224 -9.51 15.61 8.80
C LEU A 224 -9.06 14.15 8.64
N LEU A 225 -7.88 13.91 8.08
CA LEU A 225 -7.32 12.57 7.97
C LEU A 225 -7.00 11.99 9.36
N ALA A 226 -6.43 12.78 10.28
CA ALA A 226 -6.21 12.35 11.66
C ALA A 226 -7.51 11.91 12.34
N LYS A 227 -8.58 12.72 12.19
CA LYS A 227 -9.92 12.37 12.68
C LYS A 227 -10.47 11.12 11.99
N ALA A 228 -10.33 10.99 10.67
CA ALA A 228 -10.78 9.82 9.94
C ALA A 228 -10.10 8.53 10.41
N TRP A 229 -8.78 8.59 10.64
CA TRP A 229 -8.00 7.45 11.09
C TRP A 229 -8.33 7.03 12.53
N LEU A 230 -8.60 7.98 13.41
CA LEU A 230 -8.81 7.72 14.83
C LEU A 230 -10.31 7.60 15.19
N HIS A 231 -11.08 8.67 15.02
CA HIS A 231 -12.49 8.72 15.39
C HIS A 231 -13.40 7.92 14.45
N HIS A 232 -13.15 7.95 13.13
CA HIS A 232 -13.89 7.12 12.17
C HIS A 232 -13.28 5.72 11.97
N GLU A 233 -12.52 5.26 12.97
CA GLU A 233 -12.16 3.86 13.20
C GLU A 233 -11.31 3.19 12.13
N ILE A 234 -10.76 3.92 11.14
CA ILE A 234 -9.93 3.31 10.09
C ILE A 234 -8.72 2.60 10.70
N LEU A 235 -8.05 3.20 11.70
CA LEU A 235 -6.92 2.57 12.39
C LEU A 235 -7.36 1.30 13.12
N CYS A 236 -8.46 1.36 13.88
CA CYS A 236 -8.96 0.20 14.62
C CYS A 236 -9.34 -0.94 13.68
N HIS A 237 -10.03 -0.60 12.59
CA HIS A 237 -10.38 -1.52 11.53
C HIS A 237 -9.14 -2.19 10.93
N VAL A 238 -8.18 -1.40 10.45
CA VAL A 238 -6.95 -1.91 9.83
C VAL A 238 -6.14 -2.79 10.81
N MET A 239 -6.03 -2.39 12.08
CA MET A 239 -5.34 -3.16 13.11
C MET A 239 -6.12 -4.41 13.57
N SER A 240 -7.41 -4.55 13.24
CA SER A 240 -8.18 -5.75 13.62
C SER A 240 -7.97 -6.94 12.68
N TYR A 241 -7.54 -6.68 11.44
CA TYR A 241 -7.40 -7.70 10.40
C TYR A 241 -6.20 -8.62 10.63
N ARG A 242 -6.28 -9.80 10.00
CA ARG A 242 -5.26 -10.86 10.04
C ARG A 242 -4.33 -10.73 8.84
N TYR A 243 -3.12 -10.27 9.13
CA TYR A 243 -2.04 -10.28 8.16
C TYR A 243 -1.79 -11.69 7.60
N ARG A 244 -1.61 -11.79 6.28
CA ARG A 244 -1.46 -13.03 5.48
C ARG A 244 -2.61 -14.02 5.54
N VAL A 245 -3.76 -13.63 6.09
CA VAL A 245 -5.00 -14.41 6.00
C VAL A 245 -6.07 -13.62 5.28
N GLU A 246 -6.17 -12.32 5.57
CA GLU A 246 -7.17 -11.41 5.00
C GLU A 246 -6.51 -10.38 4.07
N TYR A 247 -5.26 -10.02 4.32
CA TYR A 247 -4.51 -9.08 3.50
C TYR A 247 -3.01 -9.38 3.50
N GLY A 248 -2.30 -8.89 2.49
CA GLY A 248 -0.84 -8.97 2.44
C GLY A 248 -0.29 -8.57 1.08
N LEU A 249 1.02 -8.63 0.95
CA LEU A 249 1.70 -8.40 -0.34
C LEU A 249 1.75 -9.71 -1.12
N SER A 250 1.57 -9.62 -2.44
CA SER A 250 1.86 -10.73 -3.35
C SER A 250 3.31 -10.70 -3.80
N GLU A 251 3.92 -11.88 -3.90
CA GLU A 251 5.23 -12.06 -4.53
C GLU A 251 5.14 -12.18 -6.06
N LYS A 252 3.94 -12.47 -6.59
CA LYS A 252 3.70 -12.69 -8.02
C LYS A 252 3.36 -11.41 -8.78
N ARG A 253 2.99 -10.35 -8.05
CA ARG A 253 2.55 -9.08 -8.63
C ARG A 253 3.71 -8.08 -8.64
N GLU A 254 3.82 -7.32 -9.72
CA GLU A 254 4.78 -6.20 -9.79
C GLU A 254 4.36 -5.01 -8.92
N LYS A 255 3.06 -4.87 -8.64
CA LYS A 255 2.54 -3.78 -7.82
C LYS A 255 2.97 -3.96 -6.36
N GLU A 256 3.68 -2.95 -5.85
CA GLU A 256 4.17 -2.85 -4.47
C GLU A 256 3.08 -2.44 -3.47
N ILE A 257 1.82 -2.85 -3.70
CA ILE A 257 0.66 -2.50 -2.88
C ILE A 257 -0.04 -3.76 -2.37
N VAL A 258 -0.73 -3.63 -1.25
CA VAL A 258 -1.43 -4.75 -0.62
C VAL A 258 -2.63 -5.23 -1.42
N ILE A 259 -2.94 -6.51 -1.28
CA ILE A 259 -4.11 -7.16 -1.86
C ILE A 259 -4.86 -7.96 -0.79
N SER A 260 -6.12 -8.28 -1.07
CA SER A 260 -6.92 -9.16 -0.23
C SER A 260 -6.46 -10.62 -0.37
N PHE A 261 -6.56 -11.39 0.70
CA PHE A 261 -6.26 -12.82 0.71
C PHE A 261 -7.56 -13.62 0.81
N ARG A 262 -7.65 -14.74 0.09
CA ARG A 262 -8.79 -15.68 0.15
C ARG A 262 -8.68 -16.64 1.34
N GLY A 263 -7.50 -16.71 1.93
CA GLY A 263 -7.17 -17.58 3.05
C GLY A 263 -5.70 -17.42 3.42
N LYS A 264 -5.25 -18.26 4.36
CA LYS A 264 -3.87 -18.23 4.83
C LYS A 264 -2.91 -18.41 3.64
N ASP A 265 -2.08 -17.40 3.42
CA ASP A 265 -1.03 -17.38 2.41
C ASP A 265 -1.55 -17.55 0.96
N LEU A 266 -2.85 -17.29 0.74
CA LEU A 266 -3.50 -17.42 -0.55
C LEU A 266 -4.00 -16.06 -1.05
N PRO A 267 -3.17 -15.29 -1.77
CA PRO A 267 -3.55 -13.99 -2.30
C PRO A 267 -4.65 -14.07 -3.37
N SER A 268 -5.53 -13.06 -3.41
CA SER A 268 -6.45 -12.82 -4.52
C SER A 268 -5.82 -11.79 -5.47
N GLU A 269 -5.00 -12.26 -6.40
CA GLU A 269 -4.10 -11.42 -7.23
C GLU A 269 -4.79 -10.33 -8.06
N ASN A 270 -6.06 -10.56 -8.42
CA ASN A 270 -6.86 -9.63 -9.23
C ASN A 270 -7.70 -8.68 -8.38
N SER A 271 -7.64 -8.79 -7.05
CA SER A 271 -8.46 -8.01 -6.13
C SER A 271 -7.68 -6.81 -5.59
N GLU A 272 -8.39 -5.70 -5.42
CA GLU A 272 -7.89 -4.48 -4.77
C GLU A 272 -8.91 -4.03 -3.73
N PHE A 273 -8.45 -3.36 -2.67
CA PHE A 273 -9.35 -2.79 -1.66
C PHE A 273 -10.01 -1.53 -2.21
N SER A 274 -11.35 -1.44 -2.10
CA SER A 274 -12.10 -0.28 -2.61
C SER A 274 -11.79 1.02 -1.89
N ARG A 275 -11.52 0.96 -0.58
CA ARG A 275 -11.20 2.13 0.24
C ARG A 275 -9.69 2.41 0.24
N PRO A 276 -9.23 3.56 -0.28
CA PRO A 276 -7.80 3.85 -0.39
C PRO A 276 -7.11 3.96 0.98
N ASP A 277 -7.77 4.48 2.00
CA ASP A 277 -7.16 4.59 3.35
C ASP A 277 -6.90 3.22 3.97
N ILE A 278 -7.82 2.26 3.79
CA ILE A 278 -7.65 0.89 4.25
C ILE A 278 -6.49 0.23 3.49
N MET A 279 -6.46 0.39 2.17
CA MET A 279 -5.36 -0.09 1.32
C MET A 279 -4.00 0.48 1.75
N ILE A 280 -3.94 1.79 2.05
CA ILE A 280 -2.73 2.45 2.53
C ILE A 280 -2.29 1.85 3.87
N GLY A 281 -3.21 1.70 4.82
CA GLY A 281 -2.93 1.12 6.14
C GLY A 281 -2.38 -0.28 6.05
N PHE A 282 -3.07 -1.15 5.32
CA PHE A 282 -2.64 -2.53 5.09
C PHE A 282 -1.33 -2.62 4.34
N THR A 283 -1.06 -1.70 3.40
CA THR A 283 0.23 -1.64 2.69
C THR A 283 1.36 -1.32 3.65
N ILE A 284 1.22 -0.27 4.47
CA ILE A 284 2.24 0.12 5.45
C ILE A 284 2.48 -1.02 6.44
N LEU A 285 1.43 -1.60 7.02
CA LEU A 285 1.55 -2.74 7.94
C LEU A 285 2.23 -3.95 7.28
N SER A 286 1.88 -4.27 6.04
CA SER A 286 2.49 -5.41 5.35
C SER A 286 4.00 -5.24 5.19
N TYR A 287 4.47 -4.03 4.89
CA TYR A 287 5.91 -3.75 4.81
C TYR A 287 6.58 -3.73 6.20
N LEU A 288 5.90 -3.24 7.24
CA LEU A 288 6.41 -3.29 8.61
C LEU A 288 6.58 -4.74 9.11
N TYR A 289 5.64 -5.63 8.76
CA TYR A 289 5.68 -7.04 9.18
C TYR A 289 6.56 -7.92 8.29
N ARG A 290 6.62 -7.66 6.99
CA ARG A 290 7.43 -8.44 6.05
C ARG A 290 8.89 -8.00 5.99
N GLY A 291 9.13 -6.69 6.14
CA GLY A 291 10.36 -6.05 5.72
C GLY A 291 10.41 -5.78 4.21
N LEU A 292 11.42 -5.01 3.81
CA LEU A 292 11.76 -4.73 2.42
C LEU A 292 12.84 -5.69 1.97
N ASP A 293 12.68 -6.26 0.78
CA ASP A 293 13.77 -7.02 0.15
C ASP A 293 14.83 -6.09 -0.45
N PHE A 294 15.99 -6.65 -0.79
CA PHE A 294 17.10 -5.88 -1.34
C PHE A 294 16.73 -5.11 -2.62
N LYS A 295 15.89 -5.69 -3.49
CA LYS A 295 15.45 -5.05 -4.74
C LYS A 295 14.58 -3.83 -4.44
N GLN A 296 13.68 -3.93 -3.47
CA GLN A 296 12.82 -2.84 -3.02
C GLN A 296 13.62 -1.73 -2.33
N VAL A 297 14.57 -2.08 -1.45
CA VAL A 297 15.47 -1.10 -0.84
C VAL A 297 16.26 -0.35 -1.91
N LYS A 298 16.87 -1.09 -2.85
CA LYS A 298 17.60 -0.51 -3.99
C LYS A 298 16.72 0.43 -4.81
N HIS A 299 15.52 -0.02 -5.17
CA HIS A 299 14.58 0.78 -5.97
C HIS A 299 14.11 2.03 -5.24
N GLY A 300 13.79 1.91 -3.95
CA GLY A 300 13.41 3.03 -3.08
C GLY A 300 14.51 4.07 -2.97
N LEU A 301 15.75 3.65 -2.73
CA LEU A 301 16.91 4.54 -2.68
C LEU A 301 17.17 5.22 -4.03
N LEU A 302 17.03 4.51 -5.15
CA LEU A 302 17.18 5.11 -6.49
C LEU A 302 16.05 6.10 -6.82
N LYS A 303 14.82 5.86 -6.36
CA LYS A 303 13.72 6.82 -6.47
C LYS A 303 13.97 8.07 -5.63
N LEU A 304 14.34 7.91 -4.35
CA LEU A 304 14.68 9.01 -3.46
C LEU A 304 15.89 9.80 -3.95
N LYS A 305 16.86 9.10 -4.55
CA LYS A 305 17.88 9.74 -5.37
C LYS A 305 17.10 10.50 -6.46
N ASN A 306 16.51 9.91 -7.47
CA ASN A 306 16.07 10.70 -8.64
C ASN A 306 14.92 11.72 -8.42
N ASP A 307 14.33 11.84 -7.22
CA ASP A 307 13.29 12.82 -6.91
C ASP A 307 13.83 14.28 -6.84
N PRO A 308 13.34 15.20 -7.70
CA PRO A 308 13.77 16.60 -7.71
C PRO A 308 13.10 17.46 -6.62
N LYS A 309 12.06 16.97 -5.93
CA LYS A 309 11.24 17.76 -4.99
C LYS A 309 11.71 17.68 -3.53
N GLN A 310 12.55 16.72 -3.19
CA GLN A 310 12.97 16.46 -1.80
C GLN A 310 14.44 16.87 -1.61
N ASN A 311 14.77 17.46 -0.46
CA ASN A 311 16.16 17.68 -0.07
C ASN A 311 16.78 16.32 0.31
N ARG A 312 17.26 15.60 -0.71
CA ARG A 312 17.76 14.22 -0.69
C ARG A 312 18.72 14.00 0.48
N ASP A 313 19.67 14.92 0.63
CA ASP A 313 20.75 14.81 1.62
C ASP A 313 20.21 14.98 3.03
N SER A 314 19.30 15.92 3.24
CA SER A 314 18.69 16.13 4.57
C SER A 314 17.84 14.94 5.02
N LEU A 315 17.07 14.33 4.11
CA LEU A 315 16.24 13.17 4.42
C LEU A 315 17.09 11.94 4.74
N LEU A 316 18.09 11.64 3.88
CA LEU A 316 18.99 10.51 4.08
C LEU A 316 19.83 10.68 5.34
N GLN A 317 20.35 11.88 5.60
CA GLN A 317 21.06 12.19 6.86
C GLN A 317 20.18 11.98 8.08
N LYS A 318 18.91 12.40 8.01
CA LYS A 318 17.95 12.17 9.09
C LYS A 318 17.74 10.67 9.33
N TRP A 319 17.56 9.87 8.28
CA TRP A 319 17.43 8.42 8.42
C TRP A 319 18.66 7.77 9.03
N VAL A 320 19.86 8.14 8.58
CA VAL A 320 21.12 7.64 9.16
C VAL A 320 21.22 8.04 10.62
N GLN A 321 20.87 9.29 10.97
CA GLN A 321 20.93 9.77 12.34
C GLN A 321 19.91 9.09 13.26
N GLU A 322 18.69 8.86 12.78
CA GLU A 322 17.64 8.16 13.54
C GLU A 322 17.99 6.69 13.80
N ASN A 323 18.72 6.05 12.88
CA ASN A 323 19.11 4.63 12.98
C ASN A 323 20.57 4.44 13.40
N LYS A 324 21.28 5.50 13.79
CA LYS A 324 22.73 5.48 14.00
C LYS A 324 23.18 4.38 14.97
N LYS A 325 22.47 4.22 16.09
CA LYS A 325 22.79 3.19 17.08
C LYS A 325 22.71 1.77 16.49
N TRP A 326 21.65 1.48 15.73
CA TRP A 326 21.46 0.19 15.07
C TRP A 326 22.50 -0.04 13.97
N ILE A 327 22.82 1.01 13.20
CA ILE A 327 23.87 0.98 12.17
C ILE A 327 25.23 0.68 12.83
N ASP A 328 25.58 1.39 13.91
CA ASP A 328 26.85 1.24 14.63
C ASP A 328 26.99 -0.16 15.28
N GLU A 329 25.88 -0.80 15.66
CA GLU A 329 25.86 -2.18 16.18
C GLU A 329 26.06 -3.26 15.11
N ILE A 330 25.81 -2.95 13.83
CA ILE A 330 25.90 -3.91 12.71
C ILE A 330 27.18 -3.71 11.90
N ILE A 331 27.70 -2.49 11.81
CA ILE A 331 28.95 -2.18 11.10
C ILE A 331 30.15 -2.55 12.01
N GLU A 332 30.34 -3.84 12.26
CA GLU A 332 31.63 -4.37 12.72
C GLU A 332 32.56 -4.70 11.52
N GLU A 333 32.01 -4.90 10.32
CA GLU A 333 32.77 -5.09 9.08
C GLU A 333 32.51 -3.92 8.11
N LYS A 334 33.59 -3.26 7.68
CA LYS A 334 33.53 -2.25 6.61
C LYS A 334 33.27 -2.95 5.28
N GLU A 335 32.00 -3.14 4.91
CA GLU A 335 31.66 -3.39 3.52
C GLU A 335 31.86 -2.10 2.69
N GLU A 336 32.48 -2.24 1.52
CA GLU A 336 32.63 -1.14 0.57
C GLU A 336 31.25 -0.62 0.13
N PHE A 337 31.12 0.70 0.00
CA PHE A 337 29.87 1.33 -0.36
C PHE A 337 29.46 0.87 -1.79
N PRO A 338 28.20 0.47 -2.02
CA PRO A 338 27.85 -0.19 -3.28
C PRO A 338 28.05 0.74 -4.49
N GLU A 339 28.82 0.30 -5.49
CA GLU A 339 29.18 1.11 -6.66
C GLU A 339 27.97 1.72 -7.38
N TRP A 340 26.86 0.98 -7.45
CA TRP A 340 25.62 1.42 -8.10
C TRP A 340 24.94 2.63 -7.43
N LEU A 341 25.24 2.93 -6.15
CA LEU A 341 24.77 4.15 -5.49
C LEU A 341 25.64 5.37 -5.83
N ILE A 342 26.94 5.17 -6.07
CA ILE A 342 27.91 6.24 -6.33
C ILE A 342 27.86 6.68 -7.80
N LEU A 343 27.66 5.74 -8.71
CA LEU A 343 27.57 6.03 -10.14
C LEU A 343 26.37 6.94 -10.42
N ARG A 344 26.63 8.08 -11.08
CA ARG A 344 25.58 8.81 -11.79
C ARG A 344 25.22 7.94 -12.98
N LEU A 345 23.99 7.46 -13.03
CA LEU A 345 23.49 6.79 -14.23
C LEU A 345 23.66 7.78 -15.40
N PRO A 346 24.22 7.35 -16.54
CA PRO A 346 24.48 8.19 -17.69
C PRO A 346 23.22 8.86 -18.26
#